data_AF-A0A4S4BZT4-F1
#
_entry.id   AF-A0A4S4BZT4-F1
#
_cell.length_a   1.000
_cell.length_b   1.000
_cell.length_c   1.000
_cell.angle_alpha   90.00
_cell.angle_beta   90.00
_cell.angle_gamma   90.00
#
_symmetry.space_group_name_H-M   'P 1'
#
loop_
_entity.id
_entity.type
_entity.pdbx_description
1 polymer ?
#
loop_
_entity_poly.entity_id
_entity_poly.type
_entity_poly.pdbx_seq_one_letter_code
_entity_poly.pdbx_strand_id
1 'polypeptide(L)'
;MNIVIFGTGSSSTKFLDKLDLGKVNIAGFIDNNKNTHNTKILGVTVYSPERICELDYQYIFIASQYIVEITQQLITYGVNYDKIIPFEYKIYGKRIEEIFSSIFKEEHSPIMREDCKIAIVNENYSSSNGCSLYKNMPQYIRDRHSISLLGTSDIEKLSQYNVIISSNHSGIYNGKHINIEMWHGFPIKRMGVMHEELATEKFLKYQQNRSNNVNLILSYSHLYTTFMNSCYPNDSNKYKITGMPRNDLLFEGNSIEKLGALINKDLSEFNIIFYLPTWRKGKNNHVDTTREWKGIFGFEGENDKEIINFIEKNNIFLVVKLHPFEYNEFKKLDVFTHPQICLLADDQLQLAKVHLYEVIPSAKVLVTDYSSIYIDTLLIDLPVIFAPVDEEEYKGGRGFLLEPYQVLTPGPTVKSIGELELECQKYLNGKDEYKKNRQQVKELTHRYADSNASSRAWQAIDTYLSDIVRK
;
A
#
# COMPACT_ATOMS: atom_id res chain seq x y z
N MET A 1 8.85 30.71 -28.06
CA MET A 1 8.08 29.80 -28.93
C MET A 1 6.77 30.47 -29.34
N ASN A 2 6.43 30.51 -30.62
CA ASN A 2 5.18 31.15 -31.08
C ASN A 2 4.06 30.10 -31.17
N ILE A 3 2.94 30.31 -30.46
CA ILE A 3 1.90 29.29 -30.27
C ILE A 3 0.50 29.84 -30.49
N VAL A 4 -0.43 28.95 -30.86
CA VAL A 4 -1.88 29.21 -30.87
C VAL A 4 -2.55 28.33 -29.82
N ILE A 5 -3.60 28.84 -29.18
CA ILE A 5 -4.37 28.10 -28.18
C ILE A 5 -5.80 27.90 -28.72
N PHE A 6 -6.22 26.65 -28.86
CA PHE A 6 -7.57 26.29 -29.27
C PHE A 6 -8.43 26.02 -28.02
N GLY A 7 -9.36 26.91 -27.75
CA GLY A 7 -10.28 26.90 -26.62
C GLY A 7 -10.14 28.15 -25.75
N THR A 8 -11.27 28.67 -25.28
CA THR A 8 -11.37 29.86 -24.40
C THR A 8 -12.06 29.55 -23.06
N GLY A 9 -12.44 28.29 -22.83
CA GLY A 9 -13.09 27.83 -21.60
C GLY A 9 -12.11 27.53 -20.45
N SER A 10 -12.61 26.82 -19.42
CA SER A 10 -11.86 26.54 -18.19
C SER A 10 -10.54 25.77 -18.40
N SER A 11 -10.47 24.89 -19.40
CA SER A 11 -9.22 24.20 -19.78
C SER A 11 -8.17 25.16 -20.34
N SER A 12 -8.58 26.23 -21.02
CA SER A 12 -7.70 27.32 -21.50
C SER A 12 -7.13 28.11 -20.33
N THR A 13 -7.95 28.45 -19.33
CA THR A 13 -7.47 29.09 -18.10
C THR A 13 -6.40 28.24 -17.40
N LYS A 14 -6.67 26.93 -17.21
CA LYS A 14 -5.69 26.00 -16.61
C LYS A 14 -4.39 25.87 -17.41
N PHE A 15 -4.47 25.94 -18.74
CA PHE A 15 -3.29 25.92 -19.61
C PHE A 15 -2.47 27.19 -19.42
N LEU A 16 -3.12 28.36 -19.45
CA LEU A 16 -2.49 29.66 -19.25
C LEU A 16 -1.82 29.80 -17.88
N ASP A 17 -2.40 29.23 -16.82
CA ASP A 17 -1.82 29.28 -15.47
C ASP A 17 -0.42 28.63 -15.41
N LYS A 18 -0.21 27.56 -16.19
CA LYS A 18 1.05 26.80 -16.27
C LYS A 18 2.06 27.38 -17.25
N LEU A 19 1.59 28.20 -18.19
CA LEU A 19 2.38 28.73 -19.29
C LEU A 19 3.36 29.80 -18.81
N ASP A 20 4.62 29.70 -19.23
CA ASP A 20 5.64 30.73 -19.01
C ASP A 20 5.58 31.75 -20.14
N LEU A 21 4.92 32.89 -19.89
CA LEU A 21 4.79 33.98 -20.86
C LEU A 21 6.14 34.63 -21.23
N GLY A 22 7.22 34.35 -20.50
CA GLY A 22 8.58 34.75 -20.91
C GLY A 22 9.19 33.82 -21.97
N LYS A 23 8.67 32.60 -22.12
CA LYS A 23 9.15 31.59 -23.08
C LYS A 23 8.27 31.49 -24.33
N VAL A 24 7.05 32.02 -24.29
CA VAL A 24 6.10 31.91 -25.41
C VAL A 24 5.51 33.24 -25.86
N ASN A 25 5.23 33.32 -27.15
CA ASN A 25 4.37 34.34 -27.74
C ASN A 25 3.06 33.69 -28.15
N ILE A 26 1.92 34.23 -27.73
CA ILE A 26 0.60 33.71 -28.11
C ILE A 26 0.14 34.50 -29.35
N ALA A 27 0.18 33.86 -30.51
CA ALA A 27 -0.20 34.47 -31.79
C ALA A 27 -1.71 34.70 -31.91
N GLY A 28 -2.51 33.87 -31.23
CA GLY A 28 -3.96 33.92 -31.30
C GLY A 28 -4.62 32.86 -30.43
N PHE A 29 -5.86 33.14 -30.03
CA PHE A 29 -6.78 32.13 -29.53
C PHE A 29 -7.74 31.71 -30.66
N ILE A 30 -8.19 30.47 -30.64
CA ILE A 30 -9.21 29.97 -31.58
C ILE A 30 -10.32 29.29 -30.79
N ASP A 31 -11.58 29.52 -31.16
CA ASP A 31 -12.71 28.84 -30.53
C ASP A 31 -13.84 28.58 -31.54
N ASN A 32 -14.58 27.48 -31.34
CA ASN A 32 -15.78 27.19 -32.13
C ASN A 32 -16.99 28.06 -31.72
N ASN A 33 -16.95 28.65 -30.53
CA ASN A 33 -17.98 29.55 -30.04
C ASN A 33 -17.88 30.93 -30.69
N LYS A 34 -18.76 31.21 -31.67
CA LYS A 34 -18.83 32.49 -32.38
C LYS A 34 -18.96 33.71 -31.48
N ASN A 35 -19.56 33.57 -30.30
CA ASN A 35 -19.72 34.68 -29.35
C ASN A 35 -18.38 35.16 -28.76
N THR A 36 -17.32 34.37 -28.88
CA THR A 36 -15.99 34.71 -28.39
C THR A 36 -15.12 35.38 -29.45
N HIS A 37 -15.52 35.35 -30.73
CA HIS A 37 -14.69 35.86 -31.83
C HIS A 37 -14.52 37.38 -31.72
N ASN A 38 -13.33 37.87 -32.09
CA ASN A 38 -12.90 39.27 -31.95
C ASN A 38 -12.84 39.82 -30.51
N THR A 39 -13.10 38.99 -29.50
CA THR A 39 -12.77 39.32 -28.11
C THR A 39 -11.26 39.16 -27.88
N LYS A 40 -10.76 39.64 -26.72
CA LYS A 40 -9.35 39.55 -26.37
C LYS A 40 -9.15 38.81 -25.05
N ILE A 41 -8.20 37.88 -25.03
CA ILE A 41 -7.70 37.18 -23.84
C ILE A 41 -6.23 37.55 -23.69
N LEU A 42 -5.83 38.11 -22.55
CA LEU A 42 -4.47 38.66 -22.33
C LEU A 42 -4.03 39.65 -23.42
N GLY A 43 -4.97 40.41 -23.98
CA GLY A 43 -4.72 41.36 -25.07
C GLY A 43 -4.61 40.74 -26.47
N VAL A 44 -4.68 39.41 -26.58
CA VAL A 44 -4.59 38.63 -27.84
C VAL A 44 -5.99 38.28 -28.35
N THR A 45 -6.20 38.42 -29.66
CA THR A 45 -7.50 38.21 -30.31
C THR A 45 -7.91 36.74 -30.36
N VAL A 46 -9.21 36.48 -30.20
CA VAL A 46 -9.85 35.19 -30.46
C VAL A 46 -10.38 35.16 -31.90
N TYR A 47 -9.92 34.20 -32.70
CA TYR A 47 -10.27 34.03 -34.10
C TYR A 47 -11.25 32.88 -34.32
N SER A 48 -11.92 32.89 -35.46
CA SER A 48 -12.61 31.71 -35.96
C SER A 48 -11.59 30.64 -36.40
N PRO A 49 -11.93 29.34 -36.31
CA PRO A 49 -11.03 28.25 -36.69
C PRO A 49 -10.54 28.32 -38.14
N GLU A 50 -11.35 28.85 -39.05
CA GLU A 50 -11.02 29.02 -40.48
C GLU A 50 -9.82 29.95 -40.70
N ARG A 51 -9.57 30.87 -39.77
CA ARG A 51 -8.47 31.84 -39.85
C ARG A 51 -7.15 31.29 -39.32
N ILE A 52 -7.08 30.01 -38.93
CA ILE A 52 -5.84 29.40 -38.43
C ILE A 52 -4.68 29.55 -39.42
N CYS A 53 -4.95 29.52 -40.72
CA CYS A 53 -3.94 29.67 -41.77
C CYS A 53 -3.39 31.10 -41.89
N GLU A 54 -4.05 32.10 -41.30
CA GLU A 54 -3.60 33.49 -41.28
C GLU A 54 -2.62 33.78 -40.14
N LEU A 55 -2.50 32.85 -39.18
CA LEU A 55 -1.66 33.00 -38.00
C LEU A 55 -0.28 32.37 -38.26
N ASP A 56 0.77 33.08 -37.84
CA ASP A 56 2.12 32.50 -37.77
C ASP A 56 2.28 31.78 -36.43
N TYR A 57 2.57 30.46 -36.45
CA TYR A 57 2.76 29.64 -35.26
C TYR A 57 3.58 28.37 -35.52
N GLN A 58 4.23 27.91 -34.45
CA GLN A 58 4.99 26.68 -34.42
C GLN A 58 4.11 25.48 -34.01
N TYR A 59 3.30 25.66 -32.95
CA TYR A 59 2.39 24.65 -32.43
C TYR A 59 1.02 25.24 -32.09
N ILE A 60 -0.02 24.41 -32.19
CA ILE A 60 -1.36 24.71 -31.69
C ILE A 60 -1.69 23.79 -30.53
N PHE A 61 -2.02 24.38 -29.38
CA PHE A 61 -2.39 23.65 -28.17
C PHE A 61 -3.90 23.54 -28.05
N ILE A 62 -4.44 22.32 -27.99
CA ILE A 62 -5.87 22.10 -27.78
C ILE A 62 -6.16 22.13 -26.28
N ALA A 63 -6.70 23.24 -25.79
CA ALA A 63 -7.12 23.46 -24.41
C ALA A 63 -8.65 23.32 -24.29
N SER A 64 -9.15 22.15 -24.66
CA SER A 64 -10.57 21.80 -24.70
C SER A 64 -10.75 20.30 -24.48
N GLN A 65 -11.90 19.89 -23.95
CA GLN A 65 -12.28 18.49 -23.82
C GLN A 65 -12.60 17.81 -25.17
N TYR A 66 -12.90 18.59 -26.23
CA TYR A 66 -13.27 18.11 -27.56
C TYR A 66 -12.04 17.87 -28.47
N ILE A 67 -11.04 17.16 -27.95
CA ILE A 67 -9.72 17.06 -28.60
C ILE A 67 -9.81 16.38 -29.97
N VAL A 68 -10.58 15.30 -30.08
CA VAL A 68 -10.66 14.49 -31.30
C VAL A 68 -11.32 15.30 -32.42
N GLU A 69 -12.43 15.94 -32.11
CA GLU A 69 -13.20 16.77 -33.04
C GLU A 69 -12.39 17.98 -33.50
N ILE A 70 -11.71 18.66 -32.57
CA ILE A 70 -10.86 19.81 -32.87
C ILE A 70 -9.64 19.38 -33.70
N THR A 71 -9.01 18.25 -33.39
CA THR A 71 -7.87 17.74 -34.17
C THR A 71 -8.29 17.48 -35.61
N GLN A 72 -9.41 16.79 -35.82
CA GLN A 72 -9.94 16.52 -37.16
C GLN A 72 -10.29 17.81 -37.90
N GLN A 73 -10.91 18.77 -37.23
CA GLN A 73 -11.23 20.09 -37.77
C GLN A 73 -9.98 20.84 -38.23
N LEU A 74 -8.92 20.86 -37.41
CA LEU A 74 -7.66 21.52 -37.74
C LEU A 74 -6.97 20.88 -38.95
N ILE A 75 -6.99 19.54 -39.05
CA ILE A 75 -6.47 18.82 -40.23
C ILE A 75 -7.26 19.22 -41.47
N THR A 76 -8.59 19.31 -41.39
CA THR A 76 -9.45 19.74 -42.51
C THR A 76 -9.13 21.18 -42.95
N TYR A 77 -8.75 22.05 -42.03
CA TYR A 77 -8.27 23.40 -42.35
C TYR A 77 -6.79 23.46 -42.79
N GLY A 78 -6.12 22.32 -42.96
CA GLY A 78 -4.77 22.25 -43.52
C GLY A 78 -3.65 22.35 -42.48
N VAL A 79 -3.95 22.24 -41.18
CA VAL A 79 -2.93 22.20 -40.14
C VAL A 79 -2.24 20.84 -40.16
N ASN A 80 -0.91 20.85 -40.24
CA ASN A 80 -0.10 19.63 -40.14
C ASN A 80 -0.29 19.01 -38.74
N TYR A 81 -0.60 17.71 -38.70
CA TYR A 81 -0.79 16.93 -37.47
C TYR A 81 0.37 17.08 -36.47
N ASP A 82 1.62 17.18 -36.94
CA ASP A 82 2.82 17.34 -36.10
C ASP A 82 2.86 18.65 -35.30
N LYS A 83 2.03 19.63 -35.68
CA LYS A 83 1.91 20.90 -34.99
C LYS A 83 0.80 20.90 -33.93
N ILE A 84 -0.04 19.87 -33.86
CA ILE A 84 -1.21 19.82 -32.98
C ILE A 84 -0.84 19.12 -31.66
N ILE A 85 -0.94 19.84 -30.55
CA ILE A 85 -0.56 19.37 -29.21
C ILE A 85 -1.77 19.37 -28.28
N PRO A 86 -2.30 18.19 -27.87
CA PRO A 86 -3.41 18.13 -26.94
C PRO A 86 -2.97 18.45 -25.50
N PHE A 87 -3.69 19.34 -24.81
CA PHE A 87 -3.39 19.66 -23.41
C PHE A 87 -3.95 18.61 -22.42
N GLU A 88 -5.13 18.04 -22.67
CA GLU A 88 -5.77 17.09 -21.76
C GLU A 88 -5.76 15.64 -22.30
N TYR A 89 -4.62 14.93 -22.21
CA TYR A 89 -4.60 13.46 -22.23
C TYR A 89 -3.34 12.94 -21.51
N LYS A 90 -3.52 12.06 -20.51
CA LYS A 90 -2.48 11.60 -19.56
C LYS A 90 -1.42 10.64 -20.12
N ILE A 91 -1.08 10.71 -21.41
CA ILE A 91 0.01 9.94 -22.01
C ILE A 91 0.68 10.82 -23.06
N TYR A 92 1.66 11.60 -22.65
CA TYR A 92 2.52 12.31 -23.59
C TYR A 92 3.63 11.36 -24.04
N GLY A 93 3.92 11.32 -25.35
CA GLY A 93 5.18 10.76 -25.82
C GLY A 93 6.34 11.70 -25.46
N LYS A 94 7.57 11.19 -25.38
CA LYS A 94 8.79 11.94 -25.02
C LYS A 94 8.91 13.31 -25.72
N ARG A 95 8.57 13.37 -27.01
CA ARG A 95 8.56 14.62 -27.81
C ARG A 95 7.60 15.68 -27.26
N ILE A 96 6.41 15.29 -26.82
CA ILE A 96 5.40 16.21 -26.29
C ILE A 96 5.80 16.69 -24.88
N GLU A 97 6.41 15.81 -24.08
CA GLU A 97 6.97 16.20 -22.76
C GLU A 97 8.07 17.25 -22.89
N GLU A 98 8.97 17.10 -23.87
CA GLU A 98 10.02 18.09 -24.16
C GLU A 98 9.42 19.44 -24.58
N ILE A 99 8.36 19.43 -25.41
CA ILE A 99 7.65 20.65 -25.81
C ILE A 99 7.01 21.32 -24.59
N PHE A 100 6.27 20.60 -23.74
CA PHE A 100 5.67 21.18 -22.53
C PHE A 100 6.71 21.72 -21.55
N SER A 101 7.81 21.00 -21.35
CA SER A 101 8.93 21.45 -20.50
C SER A 101 9.58 22.75 -21.01
N SER A 102 9.56 22.97 -22.32
CA SER A 102 10.11 24.19 -22.94
C SER A 102 9.21 25.43 -22.82
N ILE A 103 7.91 25.27 -22.53
CA ILE A 103 6.94 26.38 -22.51
C ILE A 103 6.28 26.64 -21.15
N PHE A 104 6.32 25.68 -20.23
CA PHE A 104 5.77 25.86 -18.90
C PHE A 104 6.75 26.56 -17.98
N LYS A 105 6.19 27.22 -16.95
CA LYS A 105 6.97 27.76 -15.84
C LYS A 105 7.78 26.62 -15.27
N GLU A 106 9.04 26.88 -14.90
CA GLU A 106 9.78 25.91 -14.10
C GLU A 106 8.97 25.65 -12.83
N GLU A 107 8.29 24.49 -12.79
CA GLU A 107 7.82 23.97 -11.52
C GLU A 107 9.09 23.58 -10.78
N HIS A 108 9.54 24.48 -9.90
CA HIS A 108 10.61 24.15 -8.97
C HIS A 108 10.30 22.77 -8.36
N SER A 109 11.34 21.93 -8.31
CA SER A 109 11.41 20.76 -7.42
C SER A 109 10.74 21.09 -6.09
N PRO A 110 10.10 20.12 -5.40
CA PRO A 110 9.30 20.38 -4.22
C PRO A 110 10.05 21.28 -3.23
N ILE A 111 9.77 22.58 -3.28
CA ILE A 111 10.37 23.56 -2.38
C ILE A 111 9.73 23.24 -1.03
N MET A 112 10.53 22.70 -0.13
CA MET A 112 10.21 22.63 1.29
C MET A 112 9.91 24.06 1.76
N ARG A 113 8.64 24.36 2.03
CA ARG A 113 8.26 25.57 2.78
C ARG A 113 8.58 25.32 4.25
N GLU A 114 8.88 26.39 4.99
CA GLU A 114 9.15 26.36 6.44
C GLU A 114 8.05 25.63 7.25
N ASP A 115 6.82 25.52 6.70
CA ASP A 115 5.71 24.72 7.23
C ASP A 115 5.49 23.40 6.45
N CYS A 116 6.35 22.39 6.66
CA CYS A 116 6.17 21.08 6.04
C CYS A 116 5.06 20.28 6.76
N LYS A 117 3.95 20.01 6.06
CA LYS A 117 2.85 19.19 6.57
C LYS A 117 3.05 17.73 6.18
N ILE A 118 3.02 16.85 7.18
CA ILE A 118 3.21 15.41 7.01
C ILE A 118 1.90 14.68 7.31
N ALA A 119 1.43 13.88 6.36
CA ALA A 119 0.33 12.94 6.56
C ALA A 119 0.88 11.53 6.76
N ILE A 120 0.42 10.86 7.82
CA ILE A 120 0.60 9.43 8.04
C ILE A 120 -0.74 8.76 7.75
N VAL A 121 -0.79 7.86 6.78
CA VAL A 121 -1.99 7.10 6.44
C VAL A 121 -2.05 5.84 7.29
N ASN A 122 -3.13 5.68 8.04
CA ASN A 122 -3.46 4.46 8.78
C ASN A 122 -4.73 3.84 8.23
N GLU A 123 -4.58 2.70 7.56
CA GLU A 123 -5.66 2.12 6.78
C GLU A 123 -6.55 1.17 7.57
N ASN A 124 -5.97 0.50 8.57
CA ASN A 124 -6.64 -0.43 9.47
C ASN A 124 -5.80 -0.61 10.75
N TYR A 125 -6.33 -1.33 11.73
CA TYR A 125 -5.64 -1.68 12.98
C TYR A 125 -5.12 -3.13 12.98
N SER A 126 -4.86 -3.71 11.80
CA SER A 126 -4.47 -5.11 11.66
C SER A 126 -3.08 -5.27 11.06
N SER A 127 -2.77 -4.50 10.02
CA SER A 127 -1.52 -4.58 9.26
C SER A 127 -0.88 -3.21 8.99
N SER A 128 -1.57 -2.10 9.23
CA SER A 128 -1.02 -0.78 8.91
C SER A 128 0.11 -0.38 9.87
N ASN A 129 1.13 0.30 9.36
CA ASN A 129 2.21 0.85 10.18
C ASN A 129 1.87 2.24 10.76
N GLY A 130 0.85 2.91 10.22
CA GLY A 130 0.59 4.33 10.48
C GLY A 130 0.31 4.65 11.94
N CYS A 131 -0.57 3.87 12.59
CA CYS A 131 -0.92 4.06 14.00
C CYS A 131 0.31 3.94 14.90
N SER A 132 1.14 2.89 14.71
CA SER A 132 2.36 2.71 15.51
C SER A 132 3.37 3.82 15.29
N LEU A 133 3.62 4.20 14.03
CA LEU A 133 4.55 5.29 13.71
C LEU A 133 4.14 6.60 14.37
N TYR A 134 2.83 6.89 14.42
CA TYR A 134 2.30 8.08 15.06
C TYR A 134 2.32 8.00 16.60
N LYS A 135 1.94 6.84 17.16
CA LYS A 135 1.94 6.56 18.61
C LYS A 135 3.35 6.71 19.19
N ASN A 136 4.33 6.07 18.56
CA ASN A 136 5.71 5.96 19.02
C ASN A 136 6.65 7.04 18.44
N MET A 137 6.09 8.19 18.03
CA MET A 137 6.85 9.31 17.48
C MET A 137 7.67 10.01 18.57
N PRO A 138 9.00 10.19 18.38
CA PRO A 138 9.85 10.94 19.31
C PRO A 138 9.42 12.39 19.50
N GLN A 139 9.64 12.95 20.69
CA GLN A 139 9.21 14.33 21.01
C GLN A 139 9.82 15.38 20.08
N TYR A 140 11.11 15.28 19.78
CA TYR A 140 11.81 16.23 18.90
C TYR A 140 11.24 16.27 17.47
N ILE A 141 10.56 15.21 17.02
CA ILE A 141 9.85 15.17 15.73
C ILE A 141 8.52 15.90 15.84
N ARG A 142 7.77 15.68 16.93
CA ARG A 142 6.51 16.36 17.22
C ARG A 142 6.69 17.88 17.28
N ASP A 143 7.81 18.32 17.86
CA ASP A 143 8.11 19.75 18.02
C ASP A 143 8.53 20.42 16.70
N ARG A 144 9.04 19.64 15.72
CA ARG A 144 9.60 20.16 14.47
C ARG A 144 8.61 20.15 13.30
N HIS A 145 7.70 19.18 13.25
CA HIS A 145 6.89 18.92 12.06
C HIS A 145 5.40 18.95 12.37
N SER A 146 4.61 19.53 11.47
CA SER A 146 3.15 19.47 11.54
C SER A 146 2.65 18.13 11.00
N ILE A 147 2.39 17.17 11.90
CA ILE A 147 2.05 15.78 11.55
C ILE A 147 0.59 15.43 11.86
N SER A 148 -0.10 14.80 10.92
CA SER A 148 -1.47 14.30 11.09
C SER A 148 -1.57 12.81 10.78
N LEU A 149 -2.33 12.08 11.60
CA LEU A 149 -2.73 10.70 11.34
C LEU A 149 -4.08 10.70 10.62
N LEU A 150 -4.12 10.14 9.41
CA LEU A 150 -5.30 10.11 8.55
C LEU A 150 -5.81 8.69 8.38
N GLY A 151 -7.14 8.52 8.48
CA GLY A 151 -7.80 7.27 8.10
C GLY A 151 -8.07 7.20 6.60
N THR A 152 -8.63 6.08 6.13
CA THR A 152 -9.06 5.90 4.74
C THR A 152 -10.14 6.89 4.31
N SER A 153 -10.98 7.36 5.25
CA SER A 153 -12.00 8.39 5.02
C SER A 153 -11.43 9.77 4.70
N ASP A 154 -10.16 10.02 5.00
CA ASP A 154 -9.51 11.33 4.88
C ASP A 154 -8.55 11.43 3.69
N ILE A 155 -8.52 10.43 2.81
CA ILE A 155 -7.58 10.34 1.67
C ILE A 155 -7.67 11.57 0.74
N GLU A 156 -8.86 12.18 0.58
CA GLU A 156 -9.02 13.39 -0.24
C GLU A 156 -8.20 14.59 0.29
N LYS A 157 -7.91 14.60 1.59
CA LYS A 157 -7.10 15.65 2.24
C LYS A 157 -5.61 15.49 1.95
N LEU A 158 -5.13 14.36 1.41
CA LEU A 158 -3.71 14.13 1.13
C LEU A 158 -3.08 15.18 0.23
N SER A 159 -3.87 15.77 -0.69
CA SER A 159 -3.44 16.86 -1.57
C SER A 159 -2.95 18.11 -0.82
N GLN A 160 -3.32 18.27 0.45
CA GLN A 160 -2.96 19.41 1.31
C GLN A 160 -1.61 19.21 2.03
N TYR A 161 -1.01 18.01 1.93
CA TYR A 161 0.22 17.64 2.63
C TYR A 161 1.42 17.62 1.68
N ASN A 162 2.59 17.97 2.19
CA ASN A 162 3.83 17.94 1.43
C ASN A 162 4.44 16.54 1.42
N VAL A 163 4.32 15.84 2.54
CA VAL A 163 4.87 14.50 2.76
C VAL A 163 3.74 13.54 3.07
N ILE A 164 3.72 12.39 2.39
CA ILE A 164 2.74 11.33 2.60
C ILE A 164 3.50 10.05 2.97
N ILE A 165 3.17 9.49 4.12
CA ILE A 165 3.74 8.26 4.65
C ILE A 165 2.64 7.20 4.63
N SER A 166 2.80 6.10 3.90
CA SER A 166 1.72 5.10 3.72
C SER A 166 2.19 3.64 3.72
N SER A 167 1.25 2.70 3.97
CA SER A 167 1.51 1.25 4.05
C SER A 167 0.99 0.47 2.83
N ASN A 168 0.00 0.99 2.10
CA ASN A 168 -0.49 0.37 0.87
C ASN A 168 -0.61 1.37 -0.27
N HIS A 169 0.49 2.01 -0.65
CA HIS A 169 0.54 2.72 -1.92
C HIS A 169 -0.49 3.87 -2.05
N SER A 170 -0.90 4.41 -0.91
CA SER A 170 -1.96 5.43 -0.81
C SER A 170 -1.43 6.85 -1.04
N GLY A 171 -0.19 6.99 -1.51
CA GLY A 171 0.44 8.25 -1.88
C GLY A 171 -0.09 8.88 -3.17
N ILE A 172 0.35 10.11 -3.44
CA ILE A 172 0.07 10.84 -4.68
C ILE A 172 1.38 10.95 -5.47
N TYR A 173 1.53 10.11 -6.49
CA TYR A 173 2.77 9.94 -7.27
C TYR A 173 2.79 10.85 -8.51
N ASN A 174 2.69 12.16 -8.28
CA ASN A 174 2.65 13.19 -9.32
C ASN A 174 3.92 14.07 -9.37
N GLY A 175 4.95 13.72 -8.58
CA GLY A 175 6.20 14.50 -8.45
C GLY A 175 6.13 15.69 -7.49
N LYS A 176 4.95 16.05 -6.97
CA LYS A 176 4.76 17.20 -6.07
C LYS A 176 4.79 16.84 -4.58
N HIS A 177 4.49 15.59 -4.25
CA HIS A 177 4.52 15.08 -2.89
C HIS A 177 5.75 14.21 -2.67
N ILE A 178 6.29 14.27 -1.46
CA ILE A 178 7.29 13.30 -1.00
C ILE A 178 6.55 12.06 -0.50
N ASN A 179 6.75 10.93 -1.17
CA ASN A 179 6.10 9.66 -0.80
C ASN A 179 7.08 8.75 -0.06
N ILE A 180 6.74 8.39 1.17
CA ILE A 180 7.48 7.45 2.02
C ILE A 180 6.64 6.18 2.17
N GLU A 181 7.20 5.05 1.73
CA GLU A 181 6.51 3.75 1.75
C GLU A 181 6.98 2.91 2.94
N MET A 182 6.04 2.51 3.79
CA MET A 182 6.29 1.56 4.88
C MET A 182 5.92 0.12 4.50
N TRP A 183 5.11 -0.05 3.46
CA TRP A 183 4.49 -1.33 3.13
C TRP A 183 3.73 -1.94 4.33
N HIS A 184 3.31 -3.19 4.23
CA HIS A 184 2.43 -3.85 5.20
C HIS A 184 2.79 -5.32 5.45
N GLY A 185 4.05 -5.68 5.25
CA GLY A 185 4.56 -7.01 5.63
C GLY A 185 5.72 -7.48 4.78
N PHE A 186 6.39 -8.53 5.26
CA PHE A 186 7.45 -9.19 4.54
C PHE A 186 6.89 -9.92 3.30
N PRO A 187 7.45 -9.72 2.09
CA PRO A 187 6.95 -10.35 0.88
C PRO A 187 7.33 -11.83 0.84
N ILE A 188 6.36 -12.72 1.01
CA ILE A 188 6.55 -14.18 0.82
C ILE A 188 6.06 -14.60 -0.57
N LYS A 189 4.98 -13.96 -1.01
CA LYS A 189 4.23 -14.23 -2.25
C LYS A 189 4.81 -13.41 -3.39
N ARG A 190 4.75 -13.90 -4.63
CA ARG A 190 5.04 -13.05 -5.78
C ARG A 190 4.00 -11.92 -5.85
N MET A 191 4.49 -10.72 -6.11
CA MET A 191 3.70 -9.49 -6.16
C MET A 191 4.28 -8.55 -7.20
N GLY A 192 3.50 -7.53 -7.57
CA GLY A 192 3.93 -6.53 -8.52
C GLY A 192 4.41 -7.17 -9.82
N VAL A 193 5.61 -6.80 -10.27
CA VAL A 193 6.14 -7.26 -11.57
C VAL A 193 6.58 -8.73 -11.56
N MET A 194 6.67 -9.34 -10.37
CA MET A 194 6.97 -10.78 -10.23
C MET A 194 5.73 -11.66 -10.34
N HIS A 195 4.53 -11.08 -10.36
CA HIS A 195 3.30 -11.82 -10.62
C HIS A 195 3.06 -11.86 -12.14
N GLU A 196 3.34 -13.01 -12.76
CA GLU A 196 3.45 -13.16 -14.21
C GLU A 196 2.21 -12.63 -14.96
N GLU A 197 1.00 -12.92 -14.48
CA GLU A 197 -0.25 -12.47 -15.10
C GLU A 197 -0.46 -10.94 -15.03
N LEU A 198 0.18 -10.25 -14.08
CA LEU A 198 0.03 -8.80 -13.88
C LEU A 198 1.11 -7.98 -14.60
N ALA A 199 2.20 -8.61 -15.04
CA ALA A 199 3.40 -7.96 -15.58
C ALA A 199 3.24 -7.41 -17.03
N THR A 200 2.09 -6.81 -17.33
CA THR A 200 1.82 -6.14 -18.62
C THR A 200 2.67 -4.87 -18.78
N GLU A 201 2.91 -4.44 -20.03
CA GLU A 201 3.64 -3.18 -20.31
C GLU A 201 2.99 -1.97 -19.63
N LYS A 202 1.65 -1.92 -19.60
CA LYS A 202 0.89 -0.87 -18.91
C LYS A 202 1.16 -0.86 -17.42
N PHE A 203 1.19 -2.04 -16.79
CA PHE A 203 1.53 -2.18 -15.39
C PHE A 203 2.99 -1.76 -15.13
N LEU A 204 3.94 -2.21 -15.95
CA LEU A 204 5.35 -1.81 -15.83
C LEU A 204 5.54 -0.28 -15.90
N LYS A 205 4.87 0.40 -16.86
CA LYS A 205 4.88 1.87 -16.95
C LYS A 205 4.28 2.54 -15.73
N TYR A 206 3.15 2.02 -15.23
CA TYR A 206 2.53 2.50 -13.99
C TYR A 206 3.49 2.35 -12.79
N GLN A 207 4.14 1.20 -12.67
CA GLN A 207 5.12 0.94 -11.61
C GLN A 207 6.34 1.87 -11.75
N GLN A 208 6.87 2.07 -12.96
CA GLN A 208 7.99 2.98 -13.19
C GLN A 208 7.66 4.41 -12.78
N ASN A 209 6.48 4.93 -13.15
CA ASN A 209 6.03 6.24 -12.71
C ASN A 209 5.97 6.33 -11.17
N ARG A 210 5.47 5.29 -10.50
CA ARG A 210 5.44 5.25 -9.03
C ARG A 210 6.85 5.23 -8.46
N SER A 211 7.71 4.35 -8.93
CA SER A 211 9.08 4.21 -8.45
C SER A 211 9.90 5.49 -8.61
N ASN A 212 9.66 6.27 -9.67
CA ASN A 212 10.27 7.58 -9.84
C ASN A 212 9.83 8.59 -8.76
N ASN A 213 8.59 8.47 -8.29
CA ASN A 213 7.95 9.39 -7.35
C ASN A 213 7.85 8.86 -5.90
N VAL A 214 8.42 7.69 -5.62
CA VAL A 214 8.70 7.21 -4.26
C VAL A 214 10.06 7.74 -3.83
N ASN A 215 10.13 8.28 -2.62
CA ASN A 215 11.30 9.00 -2.12
C ASN A 215 12.09 8.18 -1.09
N LEU A 216 11.38 7.43 -0.25
CA LEU A 216 11.96 6.61 0.80
C LEU A 216 11.12 5.35 0.99
N ILE A 217 11.77 4.22 1.29
CA ILE A 217 11.11 2.93 1.53
C ILE A 217 11.67 2.34 2.82
N LEU A 218 10.83 2.06 3.80
CA LEU A 218 11.24 1.37 5.02
C LEU A 218 11.46 -0.11 4.73
N SER A 219 12.38 -0.73 5.47
CA SER A 219 12.80 -2.11 5.25
C SER A 219 13.05 -2.84 6.56
N TYR A 220 12.75 -4.13 6.57
CA TYR A 220 13.06 -5.04 7.67
C TYR A 220 14.55 -5.44 7.70
N SER A 221 15.13 -5.69 6.54
CA SER A 221 16.44 -6.33 6.35
C SER A 221 16.92 -6.22 4.91
N HIS A 222 18.15 -6.66 4.64
CA HIS A 222 18.64 -6.77 3.26
C HIS A 222 17.82 -7.76 2.43
N LEU A 223 17.38 -8.89 3.03
CA LEU A 223 16.54 -9.86 2.33
C LEU A 223 15.19 -9.27 1.92
N TYR A 224 14.55 -8.53 2.83
CA TYR A 224 13.34 -7.77 2.51
C TYR A 224 13.56 -6.80 1.36
N THR A 225 14.65 -6.00 1.42
CA THR A 225 14.98 -5.06 0.35
C THR A 225 15.13 -5.75 -0.99
N THR A 226 15.82 -6.89 -1.05
CA THR A 226 15.96 -7.67 -2.28
C THR A 226 14.59 -8.14 -2.81
N PHE A 227 13.79 -8.78 -1.96
CA PHE A 227 12.49 -9.31 -2.37
C PHE A 227 11.50 -8.22 -2.80
N MET A 228 11.41 -7.14 -2.04
CA MET A 228 10.56 -6.02 -2.39
C MET A 228 11.01 -5.31 -3.66
N ASN A 229 12.32 -5.18 -3.89
CA ASN A 229 12.82 -4.57 -5.12
C ASN A 229 12.52 -5.44 -6.35
N SER A 230 12.60 -6.77 -6.22
CA SER A 230 12.15 -7.67 -7.29
C SER A 230 10.67 -7.48 -7.62
N CYS A 231 9.80 -7.35 -6.61
CA CYS A 231 8.35 -7.13 -6.81
C CYS A 231 8.02 -5.71 -7.31
N TYR A 232 8.71 -4.71 -6.79
CA TYR A 232 8.47 -3.28 -7.00
C TYR A 232 9.81 -2.57 -7.27
N PRO A 233 10.32 -2.62 -8.51
CA PRO A 233 11.66 -2.13 -8.84
C PRO A 233 11.86 -0.67 -8.48
N ASN A 234 12.88 -0.39 -7.68
CA ASN A 234 13.22 0.95 -7.19
C ASN A 234 14.74 1.10 -7.08
N ASP A 235 15.26 2.32 -7.00
CA ASP A 235 16.66 2.53 -6.61
C ASP A 235 16.88 2.00 -5.18
N SER A 236 17.88 1.13 -5.02
CA SER A 236 18.21 0.50 -3.74
C SER A 236 18.57 1.52 -2.65
N ASN A 237 19.08 2.70 -3.03
CA ASN A 237 19.42 3.78 -2.09
C ASN A 237 18.21 4.37 -1.36
N LYS A 238 17.00 4.19 -1.92
CA LYS A 238 15.73 4.62 -1.31
C LYS A 238 15.33 3.75 -0.13
N TYR A 239 15.84 2.52 -0.03
CA TYR A 239 15.53 1.63 1.07
C TYR A 239 16.32 2.00 2.32
N LYS A 240 15.63 2.10 3.46
CA LYS A 240 16.23 2.28 4.79
C LYS A 240 15.81 1.14 5.70
N ILE A 241 16.80 0.39 6.18
CA ILE A 241 16.54 -0.71 7.12
C ILE A 241 16.29 -0.10 8.50
N THR A 242 15.04 -0.15 8.93
CA THR A 242 14.56 0.43 10.19
C THR A 242 13.84 -0.59 11.06
N GLY A 243 13.44 -1.74 10.49
CA GLY A 243 12.31 -2.52 11.00
C GLY A 243 10.99 -1.86 10.59
N MET A 244 9.86 -2.45 10.99
CA MET A 244 8.53 -1.89 10.71
C MET A 244 7.89 -1.30 11.97
N PRO A 245 7.36 -0.07 11.90
CA PRO A 245 6.77 0.59 13.07
C PRO A 245 5.77 -0.27 13.83
N ARG A 246 4.89 -1.03 13.15
CA ARG A 246 3.88 -1.89 13.82
C ARG A 246 4.50 -2.96 14.73
N ASN A 247 5.75 -3.35 14.50
CA ASN A 247 6.42 -4.38 15.28
C ASN A 247 6.78 -3.90 16.70
N ASP A 248 6.89 -2.58 16.92
CA ASP A 248 7.10 -2.02 18.26
C ASP A 248 5.94 -2.40 19.20
N LEU A 249 4.72 -2.53 18.65
CA LEU A 249 3.51 -2.86 19.41
C LEU A 249 3.54 -4.28 20.00
N LEU A 250 4.33 -5.19 19.42
CA LEU A 250 4.48 -6.58 19.91
C LEU A 250 5.11 -6.66 21.30
N PHE A 251 5.86 -5.62 21.68
CA PHE A 251 6.59 -5.54 22.94
C PHE A 251 5.81 -4.77 24.02
N GLU A 252 4.60 -4.32 23.71
CA GLU A 252 3.75 -3.67 24.70
C GLU A 252 3.18 -4.69 25.68
N GLY A 253 3.06 -4.28 26.95
CA GLY A 253 2.44 -5.10 27.99
C GLY A 253 0.91 -5.18 27.86
N ASN A 254 0.35 -6.06 28.68
CA ASN A 254 -1.09 -6.24 28.88
C ASN A 254 -1.88 -6.76 27.65
N SER A 255 -1.26 -7.63 26.85
CA SER A 255 -1.87 -8.17 25.63
C SER A 255 -3.13 -8.99 25.91
N ILE A 256 -3.14 -9.79 26.99
CA ILE A 256 -4.29 -10.60 27.42
C ILE A 256 -5.46 -9.70 27.84
N GLU A 257 -5.18 -8.64 28.61
CA GLU A 257 -6.18 -7.70 29.09
C GLU A 257 -6.76 -6.87 27.94
N LYS A 258 -5.92 -6.42 26.99
CA LYS A 258 -6.37 -5.73 25.78
C LYS A 258 -7.27 -6.63 24.94
N LEU A 259 -6.91 -7.91 24.75
CA LEU A 259 -7.75 -8.87 24.03
C LEU A 259 -9.05 -9.13 24.79
N GLY A 260 -8.98 -9.37 26.09
CA GLY A 260 -10.15 -9.61 26.94
C GLY A 260 -11.13 -8.44 26.94
N ALA A 261 -10.62 -7.21 26.94
CA ALA A 261 -11.43 -6.00 26.81
C ALA A 261 -12.09 -5.89 25.42
N LEU A 262 -11.39 -6.24 24.33
CA LEU A 262 -11.95 -6.24 22.97
C LEU A 262 -13.16 -7.17 22.82
N ILE A 263 -13.14 -8.31 23.51
CA ILE A 263 -14.16 -9.35 23.39
C ILE A 263 -15.07 -9.45 24.61
N ASN A 264 -14.89 -8.57 25.60
CA ASN A 264 -15.60 -8.55 26.88
C ASN A 264 -15.57 -9.89 27.64
N LYS A 265 -14.37 -10.47 27.83
CA LYS A 265 -14.16 -11.74 28.51
C LYS A 265 -12.81 -11.76 29.25
N ASP A 266 -12.77 -12.35 30.44
CA ASP A 266 -11.50 -12.69 31.08
C ASP A 266 -10.86 -13.89 30.38
N LEU A 267 -9.61 -13.73 29.97
CA LEU A 267 -8.84 -14.72 29.22
C LEU A 267 -7.64 -15.27 29.98
N SER A 268 -7.44 -14.86 31.24
CA SER A 268 -6.26 -15.18 32.04
C SER A 268 -6.05 -16.68 32.27
N GLU A 269 -7.13 -17.46 32.30
CA GLU A 269 -7.08 -18.91 32.53
C GLU A 269 -6.89 -19.74 31.24
N PHE A 270 -7.00 -19.14 30.05
CA PHE A 270 -7.02 -19.90 28.79
C PHE A 270 -5.64 -19.98 28.11
N ASN A 271 -5.42 -21.09 27.41
CA ASN A 271 -4.37 -21.18 26.40
C ASN A 271 -4.84 -20.49 25.12
N ILE A 272 -4.42 -19.24 24.90
CA ILE A 272 -4.88 -18.47 23.73
C ILE A 272 -4.13 -18.94 22.47
N ILE A 273 -4.87 -19.34 21.44
CA ILE A 273 -4.34 -19.68 20.12
C ILE A 273 -4.94 -18.75 19.10
N PHE A 274 -4.10 -18.19 18.23
CA PHE A 274 -4.52 -17.33 17.14
C PHE A 274 -4.50 -18.09 15.83
N TYR A 275 -5.58 -18.03 15.05
CA TYR A 275 -5.64 -18.52 13.68
C TYR A 275 -5.85 -17.37 12.69
N LEU A 276 -4.84 -17.13 11.86
CA LEU A 276 -4.80 -16.00 10.90
C LEU A 276 -4.47 -16.53 9.50
N PRO A 277 -5.45 -17.09 8.78
CA PRO A 277 -5.23 -17.54 7.41
C PRO A 277 -5.11 -16.37 6.42
N THR A 278 -4.55 -16.69 5.26
CA THR A 278 -4.51 -15.82 4.10
C THR A 278 -5.88 -15.81 3.41
N TRP A 279 -6.26 -14.65 2.89
CA TRP A 279 -7.43 -14.50 2.03
C TRP A 279 -7.30 -15.29 0.71
N ARG A 280 -8.26 -16.17 0.39
CA ARG A 280 -8.19 -17.07 -0.79
C ARG A 280 -8.95 -16.60 -2.04
N LYS A 281 -9.97 -15.74 -1.91
CA LYS A 281 -10.70 -15.20 -3.07
C LYS A 281 -10.09 -13.87 -3.47
N GLY A 282 -9.45 -13.73 -4.62
CA GLY A 282 -8.88 -12.45 -5.05
C GLY A 282 -9.96 -11.39 -5.33
N LYS A 283 -9.53 -10.12 -5.41
CA LYS A 283 -10.36 -9.01 -5.90
C LYS A 283 -10.36 -9.07 -7.44
N ASN A 284 -11.49 -8.78 -8.10
CA ASN A 284 -11.66 -8.72 -9.57
C ASN A 284 -11.71 -10.07 -10.32
N ASN A 285 -12.54 -11.02 -9.88
CA ASN A 285 -12.71 -12.33 -10.54
C ASN A 285 -11.44 -13.21 -10.62
N HIS A 286 -10.28 -12.77 -10.10
CA HIS A 286 -9.16 -13.65 -9.84
C HIS A 286 -9.45 -14.45 -8.57
N VAL A 287 -9.41 -15.75 -8.71
CA VAL A 287 -9.58 -16.71 -7.63
C VAL A 287 -8.17 -17.21 -7.33
N ASP A 288 -7.55 -16.75 -6.23
CA ASP A 288 -6.19 -17.21 -5.85
C ASP A 288 -6.23 -18.74 -5.58
N THR A 289 -7.37 -19.27 -5.14
CA THR A 289 -7.69 -20.72 -5.09
C THR A 289 -9.19 -20.99 -5.23
N THR A 290 -9.56 -22.04 -5.95
CA THR A 290 -10.94 -22.49 -6.23
C THR A 290 -11.61 -23.24 -5.08
N ARG A 291 -10.86 -23.57 -4.02
CA ARG A 291 -11.37 -24.36 -2.90
C ARG A 291 -12.44 -23.61 -2.11
N GLU A 292 -13.66 -24.15 -2.07
CA GLU A 292 -14.69 -23.72 -1.12
C GLU A 292 -14.18 -23.96 0.30
N TRP A 293 -13.87 -22.88 1.02
CA TRP A 293 -13.52 -22.95 2.42
C TRP A 293 -14.73 -23.44 3.21
N LYS A 294 -14.63 -24.64 3.80
CA LYS A 294 -15.62 -25.22 4.72
C LYS A 294 -14.93 -25.41 6.07
N GLY A 295 -15.63 -25.07 7.15
CA GLY A 295 -15.09 -25.16 8.51
C GLY A 295 -14.20 -23.97 8.91
N ILE A 296 -13.45 -24.12 10.00
CA ILE A 296 -12.56 -23.06 10.49
C ILE A 296 -11.23 -23.12 9.77
N PHE A 297 -10.58 -24.28 9.72
CA PHE A 297 -9.21 -24.45 9.21
C PHE A 297 -9.14 -24.85 7.73
N GLY A 298 -10.23 -25.36 7.17
CA GLY A 298 -10.29 -25.80 5.77
C GLY A 298 -9.63 -27.14 5.51
N PHE A 299 -9.47 -27.98 6.54
CA PHE A 299 -8.96 -29.35 6.38
C PHE A 299 -10.01 -30.24 5.69
N GLU A 300 -9.55 -31.24 4.95
CA GLU A 300 -10.46 -32.22 4.37
C GLU A 300 -11.11 -33.06 5.48
N GLY A 301 -12.45 -33.16 5.46
CA GLY A 301 -13.21 -33.88 6.48
C GLY A 301 -13.29 -33.16 7.83
N GLU A 302 -12.94 -31.87 7.90
CA GLU A 302 -13.05 -31.07 9.13
C GLU A 302 -14.47 -31.12 9.72
N ASN A 303 -14.54 -31.28 11.04
CA ASN A 303 -15.77 -31.41 11.80
C ASN A 303 -15.73 -30.51 13.04
N ASP A 304 -16.75 -29.66 13.20
CA ASP A 304 -16.90 -28.74 14.33
C ASP A 304 -16.82 -29.45 15.69
N LYS A 305 -17.33 -30.68 15.82
CA LYS A 305 -17.24 -31.45 17.08
C LYS A 305 -15.82 -31.82 17.44
N GLU A 306 -14.99 -32.14 16.45
CA GLU A 306 -13.57 -32.47 16.68
C GLU A 306 -12.81 -31.22 17.10
N ILE A 307 -13.09 -30.07 16.48
CA ILE A 307 -12.51 -28.78 16.84
C ILE A 307 -12.90 -28.38 18.26
N ILE A 308 -14.18 -28.46 18.60
CA ILE A 308 -14.69 -28.12 19.93
C ILE A 308 -14.06 -29.03 20.98
N ASN A 309 -14.03 -30.36 20.76
CA ASN A 309 -13.40 -31.29 21.68
C ASN A 309 -11.90 -31.00 21.86
N PHE A 310 -11.18 -30.70 20.78
CA PHE A 310 -9.80 -30.24 20.83
C PHE A 310 -9.64 -28.99 21.70
N ILE A 311 -10.50 -27.99 21.52
CA ILE A 311 -10.43 -26.71 22.24
C ILE A 311 -10.73 -26.90 23.73
N GLU A 312 -11.82 -27.59 24.07
CA GLU A 312 -12.26 -27.81 25.44
C GLU A 312 -11.24 -28.64 26.22
N LYS A 313 -10.80 -29.77 25.65
CA LYS A 313 -9.84 -30.70 26.29
C LYS A 313 -8.51 -30.04 26.65
N ASN A 314 -8.07 -29.06 25.86
CA ASN A 314 -6.78 -28.39 26.04
C ASN A 314 -6.91 -26.99 26.67
N ASN A 315 -8.12 -26.64 27.15
CA ASN A 315 -8.45 -25.32 27.73
C ASN A 315 -8.01 -24.15 26.82
N ILE A 316 -8.29 -24.26 25.53
CA ILE A 316 -7.89 -23.29 24.52
C ILE A 316 -8.93 -22.18 24.41
N PHE A 317 -8.49 -20.95 24.15
CA PHE A 317 -9.34 -19.90 23.60
C PHE A 317 -8.85 -19.60 22.17
N LEU A 318 -9.67 -19.91 21.17
CA LEU A 318 -9.32 -19.77 19.76
C LEU A 318 -9.77 -18.41 19.24
N VAL A 319 -8.81 -17.58 18.83
CA VAL A 319 -9.07 -16.31 18.14
C VAL A 319 -8.85 -16.52 16.64
N VAL A 320 -9.92 -16.47 15.87
CA VAL A 320 -9.89 -16.54 14.41
C VAL A 320 -9.98 -15.13 13.86
N LYS A 321 -9.07 -14.75 12.95
CA LYS A 321 -9.16 -13.46 12.25
C LYS A 321 -9.04 -13.67 10.75
N LEU A 322 -10.15 -13.46 10.06
CA LEU A 322 -10.27 -13.58 8.61
C LEU A 322 -10.15 -12.21 7.94
N HIS A 323 -9.93 -12.22 6.63
CA HIS A 323 -10.05 -11.01 5.82
C HIS A 323 -11.50 -10.46 5.89
N PRO A 324 -11.75 -9.12 5.83
CA PRO A 324 -13.10 -8.57 5.95
C PRO A 324 -14.16 -9.14 5.00
N PHE A 325 -13.76 -9.58 3.80
CA PHE A 325 -14.68 -10.28 2.88
C PHE A 325 -15.06 -11.68 3.39
N GLU A 326 -14.08 -12.48 3.82
CA GLU A 326 -14.31 -13.81 4.38
C GLU A 326 -15.03 -13.74 5.73
N TYR A 327 -14.71 -12.75 6.57
CA TYR A 327 -15.44 -12.50 7.82
C TYR A 327 -16.95 -12.40 7.55
N ASN A 328 -17.35 -11.64 6.53
CA ASN A 328 -18.77 -11.49 6.21
C ASN A 328 -19.42 -12.77 5.68
N GLU A 329 -18.66 -13.63 5.02
CA GLU A 329 -19.10 -14.95 4.53
C GLU A 329 -19.26 -15.95 5.68
N PHE A 330 -18.29 -16.01 6.60
CA PHE A 330 -18.19 -17.07 7.61
C PHE A 330 -18.72 -16.70 9.00
N LYS A 331 -18.99 -15.42 9.31
CA LYS A 331 -19.46 -15.00 10.66
C LYS A 331 -20.74 -15.67 11.17
N LYS A 332 -21.47 -16.37 10.29
CA LYS A 332 -22.70 -17.08 10.64
C LYS A 332 -22.51 -18.58 10.88
N LEU A 333 -21.28 -19.11 10.81
CA LEU A 333 -21.03 -20.51 11.13
C LEU A 333 -21.33 -20.78 12.62
N ASP A 334 -22.02 -21.88 12.90
CA ASP A 334 -22.45 -22.25 14.26
C ASP A 334 -21.27 -22.39 15.24
N VAL A 335 -20.10 -22.80 14.75
CA VAL A 335 -18.87 -22.92 15.54
C VAL A 335 -18.48 -21.61 16.22
N PHE A 336 -18.80 -20.44 15.63
CA PHE A 336 -18.51 -19.13 16.22
C PHE A 336 -19.49 -18.72 17.32
N THR A 337 -20.51 -19.54 17.61
CA THR A 337 -21.35 -19.36 18.80
C THR A 337 -20.72 -19.98 20.06
N HIS A 338 -19.67 -20.78 19.90
CA HIS A 338 -18.99 -21.44 21.01
C HIS A 338 -18.26 -20.43 21.92
N PRO A 339 -18.38 -20.51 23.26
CA PRO A 339 -17.86 -19.48 24.18
C PRO A 339 -16.33 -19.38 24.26
N GLN A 340 -15.60 -20.32 23.65
CA GLN A 340 -14.13 -20.35 23.56
C GLN A 340 -13.60 -20.04 22.16
N ILE A 341 -14.47 -19.66 21.21
CA ILE A 341 -14.07 -19.34 19.84
C ILE A 341 -14.54 -17.92 19.53
N CYS A 342 -13.59 -17.05 19.17
CA CYS A 342 -13.86 -15.67 18.79
C CYS A 342 -13.48 -15.44 17.34
N LEU A 343 -14.43 -14.98 16.52
CA LEU A 343 -14.13 -14.41 15.21
C LEU A 343 -13.86 -12.91 15.36
N LEU A 344 -12.59 -12.52 15.38
CA LEU A 344 -12.14 -11.14 15.61
C LEU A 344 -12.25 -10.29 14.33
N ALA A 345 -13.08 -9.26 14.39
CA ALA A 345 -13.35 -8.38 13.26
C ALA A 345 -12.39 -7.17 13.20
N ASP A 346 -12.20 -6.60 12.00
CA ASP A 346 -11.41 -5.37 11.82
C ASP A 346 -12.09 -4.14 12.43
N ASP A 347 -13.42 -4.09 12.44
CA ASP A 347 -14.19 -2.98 13.01
C ASP A 347 -14.07 -2.93 14.55
N GLN A 348 -14.00 -4.07 15.23
CA GLN A 348 -13.74 -4.15 16.67
C GLN A 348 -12.39 -3.52 17.03
N LEU A 349 -11.33 -3.88 16.30
CA LEU A 349 -10.00 -3.29 16.46
C LEU A 349 -10.01 -1.78 16.19
N GLN A 350 -10.67 -1.36 15.11
CA GLN A 350 -10.80 0.04 14.72
C GLN A 350 -11.54 0.88 15.78
N LEU A 351 -12.68 0.39 16.28
CA LEU A 351 -13.52 1.08 17.26
C LEU A 351 -12.81 1.21 18.61
N ALA A 352 -12.13 0.15 19.05
CA ALA A 352 -11.35 0.15 20.28
C ALA A 352 -10.01 0.90 20.14
N LYS A 353 -9.58 1.21 18.92
CA LYS A 353 -8.24 1.75 18.59
C LYS A 353 -7.11 0.88 19.16
N VAL A 354 -7.31 -0.44 19.13
CA VAL A 354 -6.31 -1.43 19.55
C VAL A 354 -5.79 -2.12 18.30
N HIS A 355 -4.49 -2.11 18.11
CA HIS A 355 -3.86 -2.80 16.99
C HIS A 355 -3.78 -4.30 17.26
N LEU A 356 -3.90 -5.14 16.22
CA LEU A 356 -3.72 -6.59 16.30
C LEU A 356 -2.38 -6.97 16.95
N TYR A 357 -1.35 -6.16 16.72
CA TYR A 357 0.01 -6.38 17.23
C TYR A 357 0.13 -6.09 18.73
N GLU A 358 -0.85 -5.42 19.33
CA GLU A 358 -0.93 -5.23 20.78
C GLU A 358 -1.59 -6.41 21.49
N VAL A 359 -2.28 -7.30 20.76
CA VAL A 359 -3.01 -8.44 21.33
C VAL A 359 -2.43 -9.79 20.95
N ILE A 360 -1.84 -9.93 19.75
CA ILE A 360 -1.21 -11.19 19.35
C ILE A 360 -0.12 -11.71 20.30
N PRO A 361 0.61 -10.88 21.09
CA PRO A 361 1.55 -11.40 22.09
C PRO A 361 0.87 -12.20 23.21
N SER A 362 -0.47 -12.18 23.33
CA SER A 362 -1.21 -13.03 24.26
C SER A 362 -1.24 -14.50 23.83
N ALA A 363 -0.90 -14.80 22.57
CA ALA A 363 -0.95 -16.13 22.00
C ALA A 363 0.15 -17.04 22.58
N LYS A 364 -0.19 -18.31 22.77
CA LYS A 364 0.79 -19.40 22.99
C LYS A 364 1.26 -20.00 21.67
N VAL A 365 0.40 -20.01 20.66
CA VAL A 365 0.67 -20.55 19.32
C VAL A 365 -0.05 -19.68 18.29
N LEU A 366 0.63 -19.39 17.19
CA LEU A 366 0.05 -18.85 15.96
C LEU A 366 -0.15 -19.97 14.95
N VAL A 367 -1.39 -20.20 14.53
CA VAL A 367 -1.73 -21.03 13.37
C VAL A 367 -1.93 -20.12 12.17
N THR A 368 -1.25 -20.39 11.06
CA THR A 368 -1.36 -19.58 9.84
C THR A 368 -0.99 -20.40 8.61
N ASP A 369 -0.98 -19.77 7.45
CA ASP A 369 -0.57 -20.33 6.17
C ASP A 369 0.52 -19.42 5.57
N TYR A 370 0.29 -18.88 4.37
CA TYR A 370 1.17 -17.96 3.63
C TYR A 370 1.14 -16.50 4.14
N SER A 371 0.60 -16.23 5.33
CA SER A 371 0.52 -14.87 5.87
C SER A 371 1.91 -14.35 6.28
N SER A 372 2.20 -13.08 6.04
CA SER A 372 3.47 -12.48 6.48
C SER A 372 3.51 -12.15 7.98
N ILE A 373 2.39 -12.29 8.70
CA ILE A 373 2.34 -11.97 10.13
C ILE A 373 3.26 -12.85 10.98
N TYR A 374 3.48 -14.12 10.59
CA TYR A 374 4.35 -14.98 11.38
C TYR A 374 5.78 -14.43 11.42
N ILE A 375 6.24 -13.81 10.33
CA ILE A 375 7.57 -13.19 10.22
C ILE A 375 7.72 -12.15 11.34
N ASP A 376 6.73 -11.28 11.51
CA ASP A 376 6.77 -10.25 12.54
C ASP A 376 6.71 -10.86 13.95
N THR A 377 5.91 -11.90 14.18
CA THR A 377 5.83 -12.57 15.48
C THR A 377 7.10 -13.35 15.87
N LEU A 378 8.02 -13.61 14.92
CA LEU A 378 9.33 -14.17 15.26
C LEU A 378 10.10 -13.27 16.23
N LEU A 379 9.83 -11.95 16.22
CA LEU A 379 10.44 -10.99 17.14
C LEU A 379 10.17 -11.28 18.62
N ILE A 380 9.03 -11.91 18.92
CA ILE A 380 8.65 -12.35 20.27
C ILE A 380 8.77 -13.86 20.45
N ASP A 381 9.44 -14.55 19.52
CA ASP A 381 9.64 -16.02 19.50
C ASP A 381 8.32 -16.81 19.63
N LEU A 382 7.23 -16.30 19.06
CA LEU A 382 5.92 -16.98 19.10
C LEU A 382 5.99 -18.28 18.27
N PRO A 383 5.66 -19.45 18.84
CA PRO A 383 5.56 -20.69 18.08
C PRO A 383 4.52 -20.60 16.97
N VAL A 384 4.85 -21.16 15.80
CA VAL A 384 4.01 -21.10 14.60
C VAL A 384 3.70 -22.53 14.14
N ILE A 385 2.45 -22.79 13.77
CA ILE A 385 1.99 -24.00 13.07
C ILE A 385 1.46 -23.56 11.70
N PHE A 386 1.89 -24.22 10.64
CA PHE A 386 1.47 -23.92 9.28
C PHE A 386 0.37 -24.88 8.82
N ALA A 387 -0.77 -24.35 8.35
CA ALA A 387 -1.89 -25.10 7.79
C ALA A 387 -2.13 -24.74 6.29
N PRO A 388 -1.15 -24.95 5.39
CA PRO A 388 -1.24 -24.63 3.97
C PRO A 388 -2.06 -25.71 3.22
N VAL A 389 -3.38 -25.75 3.42
CA VAL A 389 -4.22 -26.83 2.86
C VAL A 389 -4.32 -26.83 1.33
N ASP A 390 -3.84 -25.78 0.68
CA ASP A 390 -3.95 -25.47 -0.75
C ASP A 390 -2.59 -25.16 -1.41
N GLU A 391 -1.47 -25.62 -0.83
CA GLU A 391 -0.11 -25.22 -1.23
C GLU A 391 0.18 -25.43 -2.73
N GLU A 392 -0.21 -26.59 -3.27
CA GLU A 392 0.05 -26.94 -4.66
C GLU A 392 -0.74 -26.05 -5.65
N GLU A 393 -2.00 -25.70 -5.31
CA GLU A 393 -2.80 -24.76 -6.10
C GLU A 393 -2.21 -23.34 -6.01
N TYR A 394 -1.81 -22.94 -4.80
CA TYR A 394 -1.21 -21.63 -4.54
C TYR A 394 0.11 -21.42 -5.29
N LYS A 395 0.95 -22.46 -5.39
CA LYS A 395 2.20 -22.46 -6.17
C LYS A 395 1.93 -22.24 -7.66
N GLY A 396 0.91 -22.89 -8.20
CA GLY A 396 0.58 -22.84 -9.63
C GLY A 396 -0.01 -21.50 -10.09
N GLY A 397 -0.71 -20.79 -9.21
CA GLY A 397 -1.27 -19.46 -9.49
C GLY A 397 -0.32 -18.34 -9.09
N ARG A 398 -0.44 -17.87 -7.85
CA ARG A 398 0.27 -16.69 -7.34
C ARG A 398 1.77 -16.94 -7.13
N GLY A 399 2.13 -18.12 -6.63
CA GLY A 399 3.51 -18.52 -6.38
C GLY A 399 4.24 -17.79 -5.24
N PHE A 400 5.42 -18.30 -4.91
CA PHE A 400 6.30 -17.76 -3.86
C PHE A 400 7.54 -17.09 -4.45
N LEU A 401 8.16 -16.18 -3.67
CA LEU A 401 9.42 -15.53 -4.05
C LEU A 401 10.66 -16.39 -3.75
N LEU A 402 10.52 -17.37 -2.85
CA LEU A 402 11.58 -18.30 -2.51
C LEU A 402 11.01 -19.71 -2.39
N GLU A 403 11.70 -20.68 -2.98
CA GLU A 403 11.33 -22.08 -2.96
C GLU A 403 12.50 -22.97 -2.46
N PRO A 404 12.21 -24.05 -1.71
CA PRO A 404 10.87 -24.49 -1.31
C PRO A 404 10.26 -23.59 -0.22
N TYR A 405 8.92 -23.50 -0.17
CA TYR A 405 8.16 -22.67 0.79
C TYR A 405 8.63 -22.88 2.24
N GLN A 406 8.98 -24.13 2.55
CA GLN A 406 9.46 -24.63 3.83
C GLN A 406 10.74 -23.93 4.34
N VAL A 407 11.52 -23.28 3.46
CA VAL A 407 12.75 -22.57 3.83
C VAL A 407 12.47 -21.40 4.78
N LEU A 408 11.36 -20.70 4.59
CA LEU A 408 11.01 -19.51 5.39
C LEU A 408 9.92 -19.78 6.42
N THR A 409 9.41 -21.00 6.56
CA THR A 409 8.30 -21.33 7.45
C THR A 409 8.79 -22.18 8.63
N PRO A 410 9.24 -21.55 9.73
CA PRO A 410 9.92 -22.23 10.83
C PRO A 410 8.93 -22.86 11.83
N GLY A 411 8.16 -23.85 11.38
CA GLY A 411 7.15 -24.54 12.18
C GLY A 411 6.66 -25.81 11.50
N PRO A 412 5.94 -26.69 12.21
CA PRO A 412 5.37 -27.89 11.61
C PRO A 412 4.26 -27.51 10.61
N THR A 413 4.15 -28.31 9.56
CA THR A 413 3.05 -28.26 8.61
C THR A 413 2.01 -29.31 8.99
N VAL A 414 0.74 -28.92 9.10
CA VAL A 414 -0.37 -29.81 9.47
C VAL A 414 -1.43 -29.84 8.37
N LYS A 415 -2.10 -30.98 8.24
CA LYS A 415 -3.14 -31.24 7.21
C LYS A 415 -4.45 -31.77 7.78
N SER A 416 -4.55 -31.92 9.10
CA SER A 416 -5.76 -32.37 9.79
C SER A 416 -5.88 -31.78 11.19
N ILE A 417 -7.08 -31.84 11.77
CA ILE A 417 -7.33 -31.44 13.17
C ILE A 417 -6.49 -32.25 14.15
N GLY A 418 -6.33 -33.56 13.92
CA GLY A 418 -5.51 -34.41 14.79
C GLY A 418 -4.03 -34.03 14.81
N GLU A 419 -3.46 -33.70 13.64
CA GLU A 419 -2.08 -33.18 13.55
C GLU A 419 -1.96 -31.82 14.22
N LEU A 420 -2.94 -30.92 14.01
CA LEU A 420 -2.97 -29.61 14.68
C LEU A 420 -3.04 -29.76 16.21
N GLU A 421 -3.90 -30.65 16.74
CA GLU A 421 -3.99 -30.93 18.17
C GLU A 421 -2.65 -31.42 18.72
N LEU A 422 -2.01 -32.37 18.04
CA LEU A 422 -0.73 -32.94 18.46
C LEU A 422 0.37 -31.88 18.55
N GLU A 423 0.53 -31.05 17.51
CA GLU A 423 1.55 -30.00 17.51
C GLU A 423 1.24 -28.88 18.51
N CYS A 424 -0.03 -28.50 18.69
CA CYS A 424 -0.44 -27.58 19.75
C CYS A 424 -0.06 -28.14 21.13
N GLN A 425 -0.35 -29.41 21.40
CA GLN A 425 -0.01 -30.04 22.68
C GLN A 425 1.49 -30.05 22.95
N LYS A 426 2.34 -30.26 21.92
CA LYS A 426 3.79 -30.15 22.10
C LYS A 426 4.17 -28.75 22.60
N TYR A 427 3.70 -27.70 21.95
CA TYR A 427 4.01 -26.32 22.35
C TYR A 427 3.43 -25.95 23.72
N LEU A 428 2.18 -26.34 24.02
CA LEU A 428 1.56 -26.11 25.33
C LEU A 428 2.31 -26.82 26.46
N ASN A 429 2.93 -27.96 26.18
CA ASN A 429 3.79 -28.69 27.13
C ASN A 429 5.25 -28.24 27.11
N GLY A 430 5.59 -27.15 26.42
CA GLY A 430 6.94 -26.58 26.36
C GLY A 430 7.92 -27.34 25.46
N LYS A 431 7.45 -28.27 24.63
CA LYS A 431 8.27 -28.98 23.64
C LYS A 431 8.27 -28.20 22.32
N ASP A 432 9.42 -27.63 21.98
CA ASP A 432 9.57 -26.77 20.81
C ASP A 432 10.80 -27.15 19.98
N GLU A 433 10.58 -27.96 18.96
CA GLU A 433 11.62 -28.46 18.05
C GLU A 433 12.03 -27.41 17.00
N TYR A 434 11.22 -26.37 16.79
CA TYR A 434 11.40 -25.37 15.72
C TYR A 434 12.02 -24.06 16.20
N LYS A 435 12.34 -23.92 17.49
CA LYS A 435 12.96 -22.71 18.06
C LYS A 435 14.22 -22.26 17.32
N LYS A 436 15.09 -23.20 16.94
CA LYS A 436 16.31 -22.89 16.17
C LYS A 436 15.98 -22.38 14.77
N ASN A 437 15.01 -23.00 14.08
CA ASN A 437 14.55 -22.57 12.77
C ASN A 437 13.95 -21.17 12.84
N ARG A 438 13.13 -20.87 13.87
CA ARG A 438 12.56 -19.53 14.07
C ARG A 438 13.66 -18.48 14.25
N GLN A 439 14.69 -18.79 15.03
CA GLN A 439 15.84 -17.90 15.20
C GLN A 439 16.57 -17.64 13.87
N GLN A 440 16.82 -18.68 13.06
CA GLN A 440 17.46 -18.53 11.75
C GLN A 440 16.65 -17.66 10.79
N VAL A 441 15.35 -17.92 10.67
CA VAL A 441 14.47 -17.12 9.80
C VAL A 441 14.36 -15.68 10.31
N LYS A 442 14.32 -15.46 11.63
CA LYS A 442 14.36 -14.12 12.23
C LYS A 442 15.62 -13.36 11.82
N GLU A 443 16.79 -13.97 11.94
CA GLU A 443 18.07 -13.35 11.58
C GLU A 443 18.15 -12.98 10.08
N LEU A 444 17.54 -13.79 9.22
CA LEU A 444 17.45 -13.50 7.78
C LEU A 444 16.48 -12.36 7.46
N THR A 445 15.37 -12.31 8.20
CA THR A 445 14.23 -11.43 7.87
C THR A 445 14.28 -10.10 8.59
N HIS A 446 14.94 -10.03 9.76
CA HIS A 446 15.02 -8.84 10.61
C HIS A 446 16.46 -8.46 10.90
N ARG A 447 16.84 -7.22 10.57
CA ARG A 447 18.11 -6.65 11.03
C ARG A 447 18.07 -6.25 12.50
N TYR A 448 16.91 -5.80 12.99
CA TYR A 448 16.70 -5.36 14.36
C TYR A 448 15.62 -6.22 15.00
N ALA A 449 15.88 -6.67 16.22
CA ALA A 449 14.94 -7.43 17.03
C ALA A 449 14.68 -6.69 18.35
N ASP A 450 14.18 -5.46 18.25
CA ASP A 450 13.86 -4.58 19.37
C ASP A 450 12.56 -3.79 19.07
N SER A 451 12.14 -2.96 20.02
CA SER A 451 10.94 -2.12 19.95
C SER A 451 11.22 -0.66 19.56
N ASN A 452 12.20 -0.43 18.67
CA ASN A 452 12.65 0.91 18.28
C ASN A 452 12.49 1.21 16.78
N ALA A 453 11.65 0.46 16.07
CA ALA A 453 11.46 0.61 14.63
C ALA A 453 10.88 1.97 14.26
N SER A 454 9.90 2.47 15.02
CA SER A 454 9.30 3.79 14.81
C SER A 454 10.32 4.91 15.00
N SER A 455 11.19 4.82 16.02
CA SER A 455 12.25 5.80 16.24
C SER A 455 13.24 5.83 15.08
N ARG A 456 13.69 4.66 14.60
CA ARG A 456 14.60 4.57 13.43
C ARG A 456 13.93 5.06 12.15
N ALA A 457 12.65 4.75 11.95
CA ALA A 457 11.86 5.24 10.83
C ALA A 457 11.82 6.77 10.84
N TRP A 458 11.47 7.39 11.97
CA TRP A 458 11.48 8.84 12.09
C TRP A 458 12.85 9.46 11.89
N GLN A 459 13.91 8.86 12.42
CA GLN A 459 15.27 9.34 12.19
C GLN A 459 15.62 9.32 10.68
N ALA A 460 15.28 8.24 9.97
CA ALA A 460 15.52 8.13 8.54
C ALA A 460 14.71 9.16 7.73
N ILE A 461 13.44 9.35 8.10
CA ILE A 461 12.54 10.33 7.47
C ILE A 461 13.06 11.76 7.72
N ASP A 462 13.33 12.13 8.96
CA ASP A 462 13.79 13.46 9.34
C ASP A 462 15.15 13.82 8.69
N THR A 463 16.06 12.85 8.62
CA THR A 463 17.33 13.00 7.90
C THR A 463 17.07 13.27 6.41
N TYR A 464 16.20 12.47 5.78
CA TYR A 464 15.86 12.63 4.37
C TYR A 464 15.22 14.00 4.07
N LEU A 465 14.28 14.44 4.90
CA LEU A 465 13.63 15.74 4.75
C LEU A 465 14.63 16.89 4.95
N SER A 466 15.53 16.78 5.92
CA SER A 466 16.57 17.78 6.18
C SER A 466 17.57 17.91 5.03
N ASP A 467 17.94 16.80 4.40
CA ASP A 467 18.86 16.79 3.26
C ASP A 467 18.24 17.41 1.99
N ILE A 468 16.92 17.32 1.84
CA ILE A 468 16.21 18.01 0.76
C ILE A 468 16.22 19.52 0.98
N VAL A 469 15.98 20.00 2.21
CA VAL A 469 15.98 21.45 2.52
C VAL A 469 17.34 22.09 2.26
N ARG A 470 18.43 21.34 2.42
CA ARG A 470 19.81 21.83 2.24
C ARG A 470 20.28 21.88 0.79
N LYS A 471 19.58 21.23 -0.14
CA LYS A 471 19.89 21.20 -1.57
C LYS A 471 19.02 22.21 -2.30
#